data_AF-A0A961LBR1-F1
#
_entry.id   AF-A0A961LBR1-F1
#
_cell.length_a   1.000
_cell.length_b   1.000
_cell.length_c   1.000
_cell.angle_alpha   90.00
_cell.angle_beta   90.00
_cell.angle_gamma   90.00
#
_symmetry.space_group_name_H-M   'P 1'
#
loop_
_entity.id
_entity.type
_entity.pdbx_description
1 polymer ?
#
loop_
_entity_poly.entity_id
_entity_poly.type
_entity_poly.pdbx_seq_one_letter_code
_entity_poly.pdbx_strand_id
1 'polypeptide(L)'
;MSDEFKSFRCQSGFSSPPCYAAEVAPEYFDPLAVDPEQARDVAHWRKAERTRLRAARLALSVGERKEIGEALAGHLRQVLKDRFGGAPGKVFSAYWPIKGEPDLRPLMAELHQAGISVALPLVETRAAPLIFRHWTPETRMQRGDWNIPVPPPDAHVVTPDIALAPLVGWTTDGYRLGYGGGYFD
;
A
#
# COMPACT_ATOMS: atom_id res chain seq x y z
N MET A 1 -50.91 -22.26 -31.19
CA MET A 1 -52.01 -21.58 -30.46
C MET A 1 -51.66 -21.71 -28.99
N SER A 2 -51.24 -20.71 -28.25
CA SER A 2 -51.31 -19.24 -28.39
C SER A 2 -50.27 -18.64 -27.41
N ASP A 3 -49.75 -17.47 -27.80
CA ASP A 3 -48.90 -16.57 -27.02
C ASP A 3 -49.34 -16.33 -25.57
N GLU A 4 -48.40 -16.10 -24.66
CA GLU A 4 -48.07 -14.72 -24.25
C GLU A 4 -46.92 -14.66 -23.24
N PHE A 5 -45.89 -13.90 -23.62
CA PHE A 5 -44.94 -13.27 -22.73
C PHE A 5 -45.66 -12.45 -21.63
N LYS A 6 -45.36 -12.72 -20.37
CA LYS A 6 -45.50 -11.74 -19.28
C LYS A 6 -44.17 -11.53 -18.56
N SER A 7 -43.50 -10.47 -19.02
CA SER A 7 -42.91 -9.38 -18.23
C SER A 7 -42.16 -9.69 -16.93
N PHE A 8 -40.86 -9.37 -16.98
CA PHE A 8 -40.01 -8.82 -15.92
C PHE A 8 -40.70 -8.39 -14.62
N ARG A 9 -40.32 -9.04 -13.52
CA ARG A 9 -39.99 -8.38 -12.25
C ARG A 9 -38.88 -9.15 -11.55
N CYS A 10 -37.65 -8.64 -11.63
CA CYS A 10 -36.62 -8.97 -10.65
C CYS A 10 -37.03 -8.24 -9.36
N GLN A 11 -37.82 -8.91 -8.51
CA GLN A 11 -38.11 -8.44 -7.17
C GLN A 11 -37.00 -8.94 -6.24
N SER A 12 -36.27 -7.96 -5.70
CA SER A 12 -35.34 -8.03 -4.57
C SER A 12 -35.53 -9.24 -3.66
N GLY A 13 -34.47 -10.04 -3.54
CA GLY A 13 -34.32 -11.03 -2.49
C GLY A 13 -33.04 -11.81 -2.72
N PHE A 14 -31.99 -11.48 -1.97
CA PHE A 14 -30.84 -12.36 -1.87
C PHE A 14 -31.33 -13.76 -1.52
N SER A 15 -30.95 -14.75 -2.32
CA SER A 15 -31.25 -16.15 -2.05
C SER A 15 -30.45 -16.57 -0.83
N SER A 16 -31.10 -16.53 0.34
CA SER A 16 -30.69 -16.91 1.69
C SER A 16 -30.39 -15.72 2.62
N PRO A 17 -31.10 -15.58 3.76
CA PRO A 17 -30.63 -14.76 4.88
C PRO A 17 -29.27 -15.28 5.36
N PRO A 18 -28.37 -14.43 5.86
CA PRO A 18 -27.08 -14.87 6.40
C PRO A 18 -27.35 -15.85 7.55
N CYS A 19 -26.97 -17.11 7.30
CA CYS A 19 -26.80 -18.23 8.20
C CYS A 19 -27.26 -18.04 9.65
N TYR A 20 -28.41 -18.63 9.98
CA TYR A 20 -28.89 -18.89 11.35
C TYR A 20 -28.01 -19.89 12.15
N ALA A 21 -26.75 -20.11 11.77
CA ALA A 21 -25.88 -21.13 12.36
C ALA A 21 -25.66 -20.93 13.87
N ALA A 22 -25.58 -19.67 14.31
CA ALA A 22 -25.47 -19.30 15.72
C ALA A 22 -26.74 -19.60 16.55
N GLU A 23 -27.91 -19.71 15.92
CA GLU A 23 -29.16 -20.07 16.60
C GLU A 23 -29.37 -21.59 16.69
N VAL A 24 -28.75 -22.36 15.78
CA VAL A 24 -28.92 -23.82 15.67
C VAL A 24 -27.86 -24.58 16.49
N ALA A 25 -26.68 -23.99 16.68
CA ALA A 25 -25.60 -24.57 17.48
C ALA A 25 -24.92 -23.48 18.30
N PRO A 26 -25.23 -23.36 19.61
CA PRO A 26 -24.57 -22.40 20.51
C PRO A 26 -23.06 -22.59 20.62
N GLU A 27 -22.57 -23.79 20.26
CA GLU A 27 -21.15 -24.17 20.23
C GLU A 27 -20.51 -23.95 18.85
N TYR A 28 -21.23 -23.38 17.88
CA TYR A 28 -20.70 -23.11 16.55
C TYR A 28 -19.59 -22.05 16.63
N PHE A 29 -18.35 -22.53 16.58
CA PHE A 29 -17.16 -21.71 16.46
C PHE A 29 -17.06 -21.19 15.03
N ASP A 30 -17.29 -19.88 14.85
CA ASP A 30 -17.00 -19.20 13.59
C ASP A 30 -15.51 -18.83 13.54
N PRO A 31 -14.68 -19.51 12.72
CA PRO A 31 -13.25 -19.22 12.62
C PRO A 31 -12.95 -17.84 12.02
N LEU A 32 -13.96 -17.12 11.50
CA LEU A 32 -13.84 -15.75 11.00
C LEU A 32 -14.35 -14.71 12.00
N ALA A 33 -14.98 -15.13 13.10
CA ALA A 33 -15.37 -14.22 14.16
C ALA A 33 -14.12 -13.73 14.88
N VAL A 34 -13.79 -12.45 14.69
CA VAL A 34 -12.72 -11.80 15.45
C VAL A 34 -13.27 -11.45 16.82
N ASP A 35 -12.70 -12.05 17.86
CA ASP A 35 -12.98 -11.65 19.25
C ASP A 35 -12.78 -10.13 19.39
N PRO A 36 -13.81 -9.36 19.80
CA PRO A 36 -13.70 -7.91 19.97
C PRO A 36 -12.59 -7.50 20.94
N GLU A 37 -12.27 -8.32 21.94
CA GLU A 37 -11.15 -8.08 22.85
C GLU A 37 -9.81 -8.23 22.12
N GLN A 38 -9.61 -9.36 21.44
CA GLN A 38 -8.45 -9.57 20.56
C GLN A 38 -8.27 -8.46 19.52
N ALA A 39 -9.34 -7.98 18.89
CA ALA A 39 -9.28 -6.89 17.90
C ALA A 39 -8.75 -5.59 18.52
N ARG A 40 -9.22 -5.25 19.73
CA ARG A 40 -8.73 -4.07 20.47
C ARG A 40 -7.27 -4.25 20.85
N ASP A 41 -6.89 -5.39 21.39
CA ASP A 41 -5.52 -5.67 21.82
C ASP A 41 -4.53 -5.58 20.66
N VAL A 42 -4.89 -6.16 19.52
CA VAL A 42 -4.09 -6.04 18.28
C VAL A 42 -3.98 -4.58 17.84
N ALA A 43 -5.05 -3.79 17.91
CA ALA A 43 -5.00 -2.37 17.56
C ALA A 43 -4.09 -1.57 18.51
N HIS A 44 -4.18 -1.83 19.82
CA HIS A 44 -3.31 -1.23 20.84
C HIS A 44 -1.85 -1.61 20.62
N TRP A 45 -1.57 -2.89 20.40
CA TRP A 45 -0.23 -3.40 20.08
C TRP A 45 0.34 -2.76 18.82
N ARG A 46 -0.43 -2.74 17.71
CA ARG A 46 -0.02 -2.08 16.45
C ARG A 46 0.32 -0.61 16.66
N LYS A 47 -0.43 0.11 17.50
CA LYS A 47 -0.15 1.52 17.82
C LYS A 47 1.14 1.67 18.62
N ALA A 48 1.36 0.84 19.64
CA ALA A 48 2.59 0.85 20.44
C ALA A 48 3.82 0.53 19.58
N GLU A 49 3.72 -0.49 18.74
CA GLU A 49 4.82 -0.96 17.89
C GLU A 49 5.19 0.07 16.82
N ARG A 50 4.20 0.75 16.23
CA ARG A 50 4.46 1.88 15.32
C ARG A 50 5.26 2.98 15.99
N THR A 51 4.94 3.31 17.25
CA THR A 51 5.66 4.34 18.00
C THR A 51 7.10 3.90 18.27
N ARG A 52 7.29 2.67 18.77
CA ARG A 52 8.61 2.11 19.09
C ARG A 52 9.53 2.07 17.87
N LEU A 53 9.07 1.50 16.76
CA LEU A 53 9.89 1.35 15.54
C LEU A 53 10.21 2.68 14.88
N ARG A 54 9.26 3.64 14.88
CA ARG A 54 9.54 4.99 14.36
C ARG A 54 10.55 5.72 15.23
N ALA A 55 10.47 5.58 16.56
CA ALA A 55 11.46 6.17 17.46
C ALA A 55 12.86 5.58 17.21
N ALA A 56 12.96 4.25 17.05
CA ALA A 56 14.22 3.58 16.71
C ALA A 56 14.79 4.08 15.37
N ARG A 57 13.95 4.20 14.33
CA ARG A 57 14.36 4.77 13.03
C ARG A 57 14.83 6.22 13.15
N LEU A 58 14.13 7.02 13.95
CA LEU A 58 14.47 8.43 14.15
C LEU A 58 15.76 8.62 14.98
N ALA A 59 16.18 7.62 15.74
CA ALA A 59 17.45 7.63 16.47
C ALA A 59 18.68 7.40 15.56
N LEU A 60 18.48 6.84 14.35
CA LEU A 60 19.57 6.69 13.37
C LEU A 60 20.09 8.06 12.93
N SER A 61 21.41 8.19 12.88
CA SER A 61 22.12 9.34 12.36
C SER A 61 21.90 9.51 10.85
N VAL A 62 22.25 10.68 10.33
CA VAL A 62 22.17 10.97 8.89
C VAL A 62 23.08 10.03 8.08
N GLY A 63 24.26 9.70 8.61
CA GLY A 63 25.21 8.78 7.98
C GLY A 63 24.64 7.37 7.87
N GLU A 64 24.15 6.82 8.98
CA GLU A 64 23.55 5.46 9.00
C GLU A 64 22.35 5.37 8.05
N ARG A 65 21.49 6.40 8.01
CA ARG A 65 20.35 6.42 7.09
C ARG A 65 20.78 6.43 5.63
N LYS A 66 21.86 7.13 5.31
CA LYS A 66 22.43 7.18 3.97
C LYS A 66 22.99 5.81 3.57
N GLU A 67 23.80 5.19 4.43
CA GLU A 67 24.38 3.86 4.20
C GLU A 67 23.29 2.79 4.02
N ILE A 68 22.27 2.81 4.88
CA ILE A 68 21.11 1.90 4.77
C ILE A 68 20.35 2.15 3.46
N GLY A 69 20.14 3.42 3.08
CA GLY A 69 19.48 3.79 1.82
C GLY A 69 20.25 3.28 0.59
N GLU A 70 21.57 3.44 0.58
CA GLU A 70 22.45 2.93 -0.49
C GLU A 70 22.42 1.40 -0.57
N ALA A 71 22.50 0.72 0.58
CA ALA A 71 22.40 -0.74 0.65
C ALA A 71 21.03 -1.25 0.17
N LEU A 72 19.93 -0.60 0.56
CA LEU A 72 18.58 -0.92 0.08
C LEU A 72 18.46 -0.71 -1.43
N ALA A 73 18.99 0.39 -1.95
CA ALA A 73 19.00 0.63 -3.39
C ALA A 73 19.79 -0.44 -4.14
N GLY A 74 20.93 -0.89 -3.60
CA GLY A 74 21.71 -2.02 -4.15
C GLY A 74 20.88 -3.30 -4.25
N HIS A 75 20.24 -3.70 -3.14
CA HIS A 75 19.37 -4.88 -3.12
C HIS A 75 18.19 -4.75 -4.08
N LEU A 76 17.55 -3.59 -4.16
CA LEU A 76 16.41 -3.37 -5.03
C LEU A 76 16.81 -3.46 -6.51
N ARG A 77 17.99 -2.94 -6.90
CA ARG A 77 18.52 -3.14 -8.26
C ARG A 77 18.69 -4.61 -8.58
N GLN A 78 19.23 -5.40 -7.64
CA GLN A 78 19.39 -6.84 -7.82
C GLN A 78 18.03 -7.56 -7.97
N VAL A 79 17.04 -7.22 -7.14
CA VAL A 79 15.68 -7.76 -7.25
C VAL A 79 15.04 -7.41 -8.59
N LEU A 80 15.17 -6.16 -9.06
CA LEU A 80 14.65 -5.71 -10.36
C LEU A 80 15.31 -6.46 -11.51
N LYS A 81 16.62 -6.70 -11.43
CA LYS A 81 17.36 -7.50 -12.41
C LYS A 81 16.88 -8.94 -12.43
N ASP A 82 16.87 -9.60 -11.29
CA ASP A 82 16.64 -11.05 -11.19
C ASP A 82 15.18 -11.45 -11.43
N ARG A 83 14.23 -10.64 -10.93
CA ARG A 83 12.79 -10.98 -11.00
C ARG A 83 12.05 -10.30 -12.14
N PHE A 84 12.59 -9.19 -12.66
CA PHE A 84 11.90 -8.35 -13.64
C PHE A 84 12.74 -8.00 -14.87
N GLY A 85 13.88 -8.71 -15.08
CA GLY A 85 14.73 -8.53 -16.25
C GLY A 85 15.34 -7.13 -16.36
N GLY A 86 15.56 -6.45 -15.24
CA GLY A 86 16.07 -5.07 -15.19
C GLY A 86 14.99 -3.99 -15.34
N ALA A 87 13.73 -4.39 -15.49
CA ALA A 87 12.51 -3.57 -15.59
C ALA A 87 12.33 -2.62 -16.80
N PRO A 88 12.71 -2.99 -18.04
CA PRO A 88 12.36 -2.19 -19.22
C PRO A 88 10.85 -2.20 -19.50
N GLY A 89 10.28 -1.03 -19.81
CA GLY A 89 8.86 -0.88 -20.18
C GLY A 89 7.85 -1.10 -19.06
N LYS A 90 8.31 -1.22 -17.80
CA LYS A 90 7.46 -1.39 -16.62
C LYS A 90 7.27 -0.08 -15.86
N VAL A 91 6.15 0.01 -15.15
CA VAL A 91 5.87 1.08 -14.18
C VAL A 91 6.26 0.60 -12.78
N PHE A 92 7.28 1.23 -12.20
CA PHE A 92 7.73 1.01 -10.84
C PHE A 92 7.17 2.08 -9.90
N SER A 93 6.31 1.70 -8.96
CA SER A 93 5.89 2.58 -7.88
C SER A 93 6.91 2.59 -6.75
N ALA A 94 7.39 3.79 -6.42
CA ALA A 94 8.19 4.08 -5.22
C ALA A 94 7.33 4.81 -4.18
N TYR A 95 7.95 5.31 -3.11
CA TYR A 95 7.32 6.22 -2.16
C TYR A 95 8.19 7.47 -1.99
N TRP A 96 7.58 8.60 -1.60
CA TRP A 96 8.35 9.78 -1.21
C TRP A 96 8.75 9.66 0.27
N PRO A 97 10.05 9.72 0.61
CA PRO A 97 10.51 9.37 1.95
C PRO A 97 10.07 10.41 2.99
N ILE A 98 9.51 9.93 4.09
CA ILE A 98 9.08 10.75 5.22
C ILE A 98 9.62 10.23 6.55
N LYS A 99 9.72 11.10 7.55
CA LYS A 99 9.93 10.70 8.98
C LYS A 99 11.11 9.73 9.18
N GLY A 100 12.20 9.96 8.45
CA GLY A 100 13.43 9.15 8.54
C GLY A 100 13.40 7.84 7.76
N GLU A 101 12.43 7.63 6.87
CA GLU A 101 12.48 6.54 5.88
C GLU A 101 13.74 6.59 5.02
N PRO A 102 14.20 5.42 4.52
CA PRO A 102 15.26 5.35 3.53
C PRO A 102 14.94 6.21 2.31
N ASP A 103 15.91 7.03 1.91
CA ASP A 103 15.78 7.92 0.74
C ASP A 103 16.13 7.16 -0.54
N LEU A 104 15.10 6.83 -1.33
CA LEU A 104 15.24 6.12 -2.59
C LEU A 104 15.13 7.04 -3.82
N ARG A 105 15.08 8.37 -3.63
CA ARG A 105 14.99 9.33 -4.74
C ARG A 105 16.16 9.23 -5.73
N PRO A 106 17.43 8.99 -5.30
CA PRO A 106 18.51 8.75 -6.25
C PRO A 106 18.25 7.53 -7.14
N LEU A 107 17.78 6.42 -6.56
CA LEU A 107 17.40 5.23 -7.33
C LEU A 107 16.24 5.52 -8.28
N MET A 108 15.21 6.26 -7.83
CA MET A 108 14.11 6.64 -8.72
C MET A 108 14.60 7.42 -9.95
N ALA A 109 15.56 8.33 -9.78
CA ALA A 109 16.16 9.07 -10.89
C ALA A 109 16.96 8.15 -11.83
N GLU A 110 17.72 7.20 -11.29
CA GLU A 110 18.44 6.20 -12.09
C GLU A 110 17.49 5.30 -12.89
N LEU A 111 16.41 4.81 -12.27
CA LEU A 111 15.40 3.98 -12.94
C LEU A 111 14.73 4.77 -14.08
N HIS A 112 14.39 6.04 -13.83
CA HIS A 112 13.87 6.94 -14.86
C HIS A 112 14.84 7.09 -16.04
N GLN A 113 16.13 7.32 -15.77
CA GLN A 113 17.16 7.42 -16.81
C GLN A 113 17.33 6.11 -17.60
N ALA A 114 17.09 4.96 -16.97
CA ALA A 114 17.07 3.66 -17.61
C ALA A 114 15.79 3.36 -18.43
N GLY A 115 14.88 4.34 -18.55
CA GLY A 115 13.63 4.20 -19.32
C GLY A 115 12.51 3.49 -18.56
N ILE A 116 12.63 3.36 -17.24
CA ILE A 116 11.62 2.77 -16.38
C ILE A 116 10.67 3.88 -15.92
N SER A 117 9.37 3.70 -16.13
CA SER A 117 8.39 4.68 -15.66
C SER A 117 8.29 4.60 -14.14
N VAL A 118 8.46 5.73 -13.45
CA VAL A 118 8.34 5.79 -11.99
C VAL A 118 7.01 6.41 -11.62
N ALA A 119 6.34 5.83 -10.63
CA ALA A 119 5.09 6.35 -10.10
C ALA A 119 5.21 6.62 -8.60
N LEU A 120 4.48 7.63 -8.12
CA LEU A 120 4.33 7.92 -6.70
C LEU A 120 2.86 7.75 -6.26
N PRO A 121 2.62 7.06 -5.13
CA PRO A 121 1.32 6.91 -4.52
C PRO A 121 0.91 8.22 -3.85
N LEU A 122 -0.34 8.63 -4.04
CA LEU A 122 -0.96 9.68 -3.26
C LEU A 122 -2.40 9.32 -2.91
N VAL A 123 -2.89 9.96 -1.86
CA VAL A 123 -4.28 9.87 -1.41
C VAL A 123 -4.96 11.17 -1.85
N GLU A 124 -5.88 11.10 -2.81
CA GLU A 124 -6.67 12.26 -3.23
C GLU A 124 -7.94 12.44 -2.41
N THR A 125 -8.48 11.33 -1.89
CA THR A 125 -9.69 11.32 -1.07
C THR A 125 -9.48 10.40 0.12
N ARG A 126 -9.86 10.87 1.30
CA ARG A 126 -9.77 10.07 2.53
C ARG A 126 -10.62 8.80 2.39
N ALA A 127 -10.05 7.66 2.78
CA ALA A 127 -10.68 6.34 2.67
C ALA A 127 -10.99 5.90 1.21
N ALA A 128 -10.32 6.49 0.22
CA ALA A 128 -10.28 6.00 -1.15
C ALA A 128 -8.98 5.23 -1.43
N PRO A 129 -8.96 4.35 -2.46
CA PRO A 129 -7.73 3.70 -2.92
C PRO A 129 -6.64 4.70 -3.31
N LEU A 130 -5.38 4.24 -3.29
CA LEU A 130 -4.26 5.04 -3.78
C LEU A 130 -4.40 5.31 -5.27
N ILE A 131 -4.04 6.53 -5.64
CA ILE A 131 -3.80 6.90 -7.03
C ILE A 131 -2.29 7.00 -7.22
N PHE A 132 -1.80 6.40 -8.29
CA PHE A 132 -0.39 6.45 -8.65
C PHE A 132 -0.22 7.43 -9.80
N ARG A 133 0.60 8.45 -9.59
CA ARG A 133 0.91 9.44 -10.63
C ARG A 133 2.34 9.32 -11.07
N HIS A 134 2.56 9.48 -12.37
CA HIS A 134 3.87 9.45 -12.97
C HIS A 134 4.77 10.53 -12.37
N TRP A 135 6.03 10.19 -12.16
CA TRP A 135 7.05 11.07 -11.60
C TRP A 135 8.33 11.02 -12.43
N THR A 136 8.96 12.18 -12.58
CA THR A 136 10.31 12.36 -13.15
C THR A 136 11.13 13.30 -12.26
N PRO A 137 12.46 13.34 -12.40
CA PRO A 137 13.31 14.30 -11.69
C PRO A 137 12.91 15.77 -11.92
N GLU A 138 12.28 16.10 -13.05
CA GLU A 138 11.82 17.43 -13.42
C GLU A 138 10.42 17.76 -12.89
N THR A 139 9.74 16.77 -12.29
CA THR A 139 8.38 16.95 -11.77
C THR A 139 8.37 17.99 -10.65
N ARG A 140 7.63 19.07 -10.86
CA ARG A 140 7.42 20.12 -9.85
C ARG A 140 6.45 19.62 -8.78
N MET A 141 7.02 19.07 -7.72
CA MET A 141 6.27 18.52 -6.60
C MET A 141 5.44 19.61 -5.90
N GLN A 142 4.22 19.25 -5.50
CA GLN A 142 3.32 20.10 -4.72
C GLN A 142 3.16 19.57 -3.30
N ARG A 143 2.76 20.43 -2.37
CA ARG A 143 2.50 20.03 -0.98
C ARG A 143 1.17 19.27 -0.91
N GLY A 144 1.19 17.99 -0.57
CA GLY A 144 -0.01 17.19 -0.34
C GLY A 144 -0.58 17.33 1.09
N ASP A 145 -1.75 16.72 1.32
CA ASP A 145 -2.55 16.81 2.56
C ASP A 145 -1.79 16.47 3.86
N TRP A 146 -0.76 15.63 3.75
CA TRP A 146 0.06 15.16 4.88
C TRP A 146 1.41 15.86 4.99
N ASN A 147 1.58 17.02 4.34
CA ASN A 147 2.86 17.69 4.10
C ASN A 147 3.89 16.83 3.37
N ILE A 148 3.42 15.81 2.65
CA ILE A 148 4.26 14.97 1.81
C ILE A 148 4.24 15.59 0.41
N PRO A 149 5.40 15.88 -0.19
CA PRO A 149 5.46 16.28 -1.58
C PRO A 149 4.83 15.22 -2.49
N VAL A 150 3.91 15.63 -3.36
CA VAL A 150 3.22 14.77 -4.34
C VAL A 150 3.37 15.32 -5.76
N PRO A 151 3.30 14.47 -6.80
CA PRO A 151 3.14 14.95 -8.17
C PRO A 151 1.89 15.84 -8.31
N PRO A 152 1.88 16.76 -9.27
CA PRO A 152 0.75 17.66 -9.46
C PRO A 152 -0.50 16.90 -9.95
N PRO A 153 -1.73 17.43 -9.73
CA PRO A 153 -2.98 16.75 -10.11
C PRO A 153 -3.18 16.51 -11.61
N ASP A 154 -2.39 17.15 -12.47
CA ASP A 154 -2.38 16.96 -13.92
C ASP A 154 -1.31 15.93 -14.37
N ALA A 155 -0.43 15.46 -13.48
CA ALA A 155 0.50 14.39 -13.79
C ALA A 155 -0.25 13.09 -14.14
N HIS A 156 0.19 12.39 -15.18
CA HIS A 156 -0.52 11.23 -15.71
C HIS A 156 -0.75 10.15 -14.64
N VAL A 157 -1.98 9.67 -14.53
CA VAL A 157 -2.33 8.52 -13.68
C VAL A 157 -1.87 7.25 -14.36
N VAL A 158 -1.11 6.43 -13.65
CA VAL A 158 -0.54 5.18 -14.14
C VAL A 158 -0.88 4.03 -13.20
N THR A 159 -0.88 2.81 -13.70
CA THR A 159 -0.99 1.61 -12.86
C THR A 159 0.39 0.98 -12.73
N PRO A 160 0.91 0.78 -11.51
CA PRO A 160 2.23 0.16 -11.33
C PRO A 160 2.20 -1.34 -11.62
N ASP A 161 3.20 -1.83 -12.35
CA ASP A 161 3.48 -3.26 -12.49
C ASP A 161 4.20 -3.82 -11.26
N ILE A 162 4.98 -2.95 -10.59
CA ILE A 162 5.79 -3.28 -9.43
C ILE A 162 5.55 -2.19 -8.38
N ALA A 163 5.12 -2.59 -7.18
CA ALA A 163 4.86 -1.65 -6.09
C ALA A 163 5.82 -1.86 -4.92
N LEU A 164 6.65 -0.85 -4.62
CA LEU A 164 7.40 -0.78 -3.39
C LEU A 164 6.53 -0.14 -2.30
N ALA A 165 5.90 -0.98 -1.47
CA ALA A 165 5.05 -0.52 -0.39
C ALA A 165 5.88 -0.03 0.81
N PRO A 166 5.71 1.23 1.28
CA PRO A 166 6.35 1.71 2.49
C PRO A 166 5.78 1.01 3.74
N LEU A 167 6.59 0.94 4.78
CA LEU A 167 6.23 0.26 6.02
C LEU A 167 6.90 0.89 7.25
N VAL A 168 6.37 0.55 8.42
CA VAL A 168 6.97 0.86 9.72
C VAL A 168 7.75 -0.35 10.24
N GLY A 169 7.21 -1.56 10.07
CA GLY A 169 7.87 -2.82 10.41
C GLY A 169 7.33 -3.99 9.59
N TRP A 170 8.01 -5.13 9.67
CA TRP A 170 7.57 -6.39 9.10
C TRP A 170 7.97 -7.57 9.99
N THR A 171 7.37 -8.74 9.75
CA THR A 171 7.81 -10.01 10.36
C THR A 171 8.38 -10.96 9.32
N THR A 172 9.06 -12.02 9.76
CA THR A 172 9.60 -13.08 8.88
C THR A 172 8.52 -13.81 8.09
N ASP A 173 7.30 -13.84 8.59
CA ASP A 173 6.14 -14.46 7.94
C ASP A 173 5.49 -13.55 6.88
N GLY A 174 6.06 -12.37 6.63
CA GLY A 174 5.58 -11.44 5.61
C GLY A 174 4.47 -10.49 6.07
N TYR A 175 4.14 -10.45 7.37
CA TYR A 175 3.20 -9.45 7.87
C TYR A 175 3.81 -8.05 7.83
N ARG A 176 3.06 -7.08 7.32
CA ARG A 176 3.46 -5.67 7.22
C ARG A 176 2.74 -4.83 8.26
N LEU A 177 3.48 -3.95 8.94
CA LEU A 177 2.92 -2.89 9.77
C LEU A 177 3.07 -1.55 9.04
N GLY A 178 1.98 -1.03 8.46
CA GLY A 178 1.95 0.31 7.86
C GLY A 178 1.70 1.44 8.86
N TYR A 179 1.50 2.67 8.37
CA TYR A 179 1.22 3.85 9.21
C TYR A 179 -0.20 3.88 9.80
N GLY A 180 -1.08 2.95 9.42
CA GLY A 180 -2.43 2.81 9.97
C GLY A 180 -3.56 3.34 9.08
N GLY A 181 -3.26 3.86 7.90
CA GLY A 181 -4.27 4.33 6.94
C GLY A 181 -4.87 3.24 6.03
N GLY A 182 -4.34 2.01 6.04
CA GLY A 182 -4.86 0.91 5.21
C GLY A 182 -4.60 1.02 3.70
N TYR A 183 -3.99 2.09 3.21
CA TYR A 183 -3.88 2.38 1.77
C TYR A 183 -3.09 1.37 0.92
N PHE A 184 -2.24 0.56 1.56
CA PHE A 184 -1.40 -0.46 0.91
C PHE A 184 -1.79 -1.88 1.36
N ASP A 185 -2.89 -2.00 2.10
CA ASP A 185 -3.45 -3.29 2.55
C ASP A 185 -4.52 -3.78 1.57
#